data_AF-A0A975IUR7-F1
#
_entry.id   AF-A0A975IUR7-F1
#
_cell.length_a   1.000
_cell.length_b   1.000
_cell.length_c   1.000
_cell.angle_alpha   90.00
_cell.angle_beta   90.00
_cell.angle_gamma   90.00
#
_symmetry.space_group_name_H-M   'P 1'
#
loop_
_entity.id
_entity.type
_entity.pdbx_description
1 polymer ?
#
loop_
_entity_poly.entity_id
_entity_poly.type
_entity_poly.pdbx_seq_one_letter_code
_entity_poly.pdbx_strand_id
1 'polypeptide(L)'
;MRYRPLGVTGTVVSSVSLVLADSQARTRAQDWEELIYAALENGINCFEITGRSPLIVEGVARAIHAIERNLVFLAWRLGASHPLSGQPLRDFSPEGLQHNVEAILSRTGFSYLDAIILDDPLSEELSGYALGRLKDFRATGRVRRLGVAGQDDAMDAYITTGAFDILCTPFSLISGWKERLRLKAATAQDMAIIGYDFHPDRFQRGGAAGPKPGAANPLAGAGTYAFLERTPGWSAEAICLCYALTEPSLATIQIVTDRPDKIAALAAVVEKDMPPGVAAQIEMARFSPAGGAGGQRRA
;
A
#
# COMPACT_ATOMS: atom_id res chain seq x y z
N MET A 1 -9.20 -0.84 -16.53
CA MET A 1 -8.10 -0.59 -15.59
C MET A 1 -7.26 0.55 -16.14
N ARG A 2 -6.95 1.55 -15.31
CA ARG A 2 -6.01 2.63 -15.62
C ARG A 2 -4.60 2.27 -15.13
N TYR A 3 -3.58 2.70 -15.85
CA TYR A 3 -2.19 2.44 -15.51
C TYR A 3 -1.40 3.75 -15.37
N ARG A 4 -0.39 3.75 -14.49
CA ARG A 4 0.47 4.90 -14.19
C ARG A 4 1.94 4.49 -14.22
N PRO A 5 2.86 5.42 -14.54
CA PRO A 5 4.29 5.15 -14.41
C PRO A 5 4.67 4.92 -12.94
N LEU A 6 5.51 3.92 -12.70
CA LEU A 6 6.14 3.67 -11.40
C LEU A 6 7.49 4.42 -11.35
N GLY A 7 7.42 5.69 -10.96
CA GLY A 7 8.57 6.60 -10.96
C GLY A 7 9.06 6.91 -12.38
N VAL A 8 10.34 7.22 -12.53
CA VAL A 8 10.94 7.71 -13.79
C VAL A 8 11.42 6.60 -14.74
N THR A 9 11.01 5.36 -14.52
CA THR A 9 11.80 4.19 -14.92
C THR A 9 11.23 3.40 -16.08
N GLY A 10 10.14 3.88 -16.66
CA GLY A 10 9.43 3.25 -17.78
C GLY A 10 8.52 2.08 -17.37
N THR A 11 8.62 1.56 -16.15
CA THR A 11 7.68 0.57 -15.62
C THR A 11 6.30 1.20 -15.45
N VAL A 12 5.26 0.49 -15.90
CA VAL A 12 3.87 0.94 -15.81
C VAL A 12 3.08 -0.05 -14.96
N VAL A 13 2.39 0.46 -13.95
CA VAL A 13 1.62 -0.33 -12.98
C VAL A 13 0.14 0.05 -13.00
N SER A 14 -0.73 -0.91 -12.71
CA SER A 14 -2.16 -0.68 -12.51
C SER A 14 -2.38 0.32 -11.37
N SER A 15 -3.41 1.18 -11.47
CA SER A 15 -3.68 2.22 -10.46
C SER A 15 -4.08 1.65 -9.09
N VAL A 16 -4.45 0.37 -9.06
CA VAL A 16 -4.57 -0.43 -7.84
C VAL A 16 -3.64 -1.64 -7.93
N SER A 17 -3.04 -2.02 -6.81
CA SER A 17 -2.12 -3.15 -6.67
C SER A 17 -2.63 -4.10 -5.60
N LEU A 18 -2.45 -5.41 -5.78
CA LEU A 18 -2.91 -6.40 -4.82
C LEU A 18 -1.79 -6.76 -3.82
N VAL A 19 -2.11 -6.68 -2.53
CA VAL A 19 -1.24 -7.19 -1.47
C VAL A 19 -1.61 -8.64 -1.15
N LEU A 20 -0.63 -9.52 -1.22
CA LEU A 20 -0.73 -10.93 -0.88
C LEU A 20 -0.14 -11.13 0.53
N ALA A 21 -1.03 -11.15 1.53
CA ALA A 21 -0.72 -11.38 2.95
C ALA A 21 -1.20 -12.75 3.39
N ASP A 22 -0.58 -13.38 4.39
CA ASP A 22 -1.02 -14.70 4.88
C ASP A 22 -2.50 -14.68 5.30
N SER A 23 -3.29 -15.65 4.82
CA SER A 23 -4.72 -15.79 5.14
C SER A 23 -5.03 -17.20 5.60
N GLN A 24 -5.87 -17.33 6.63
CA GLN A 24 -6.39 -18.62 7.10
C GLN A 24 -7.34 -19.28 6.09
N ALA A 25 -7.94 -18.49 5.19
CA ALA A 25 -8.85 -19.00 4.16
C ALA A 25 -8.12 -19.63 2.96
N ARG A 26 -6.84 -19.30 2.78
CA ARG A 26 -6.00 -19.73 1.65
C ARG A 26 -5.02 -20.80 2.12
N THR A 27 -5.46 -22.06 2.06
CA THR A 27 -4.75 -23.20 2.68
C THR A 27 -3.91 -24.00 1.69
N ARG A 28 -3.97 -23.67 0.40
CA ARG A 28 -3.23 -24.34 -0.69
C ARG A 28 -2.52 -23.30 -1.57
N ALA A 29 -1.42 -23.69 -2.21
CA ALA A 29 -0.73 -22.86 -3.20
C ALA A 29 -1.66 -22.44 -4.35
N GLN A 30 -2.55 -23.34 -4.80
CA GLN A 30 -3.54 -23.06 -5.84
C GLN A 30 -4.47 -21.90 -5.48
N ASP A 31 -4.80 -21.73 -4.19
CA ASP A 31 -5.70 -20.67 -3.78
C ASP A 31 -5.06 -19.28 -3.99
N TRP A 32 -3.73 -19.17 -3.90
CA TRP A 32 -2.99 -17.94 -4.21
C TRP A 32 -2.86 -17.69 -5.71
N GLU A 33 -2.65 -18.76 -6.46
CA GLU A 33 -2.60 -18.73 -7.93
C GLU A 33 -3.92 -18.22 -8.52
N GLU A 34 -5.06 -18.76 -8.07
CA GLU A 34 -6.39 -18.30 -8.47
C GLU A 34 -6.64 -16.83 -8.11
N LEU A 35 -6.14 -16.36 -6.96
CA LEU A 35 -6.29 -14.97 -6.54
C LEU A 35 -5.49 -14.01 -7.45
N ILE A 36 -4.28 -14.42 -7.85
CA ILE A 36 -3.46 -13.67 -8.81
C ILE A 36 -4.13 -13.64 -10.19
N TYR A 37 -4.68 -14.76 -10.65
CA TYR A 37 -5.41 -14.78 -11.92
C TYR A 37 -6.66 -13.89 -11.88
N ALA A 38 -7.45 -13.94 -10.81
CA ALA A 38 -8.58 -13.02 -10.65
C ALA A 38 -8.16 -11.54 -10.70
N ALA A 39 -6.99 -11.20 -10.12
CA ALA A 39 -6.43 -9.86 -10.21
C ALA A 39 -6.02 -9.50 -11.65
N LEU A 40 -5.30 -10.40 -12.33
CA LEU A 40 -4.86 -10.21 -13.72
C LEU A 40 -6.04 -10.06 -14.69
N GLU A 41 -7.10 -10.86 -14.52
CA GLU A 41 -8.35 -10.77 -15.30
C GLU A 41 -9.04 -9.40 -15.14
N ASN A 42 -8.84 -8.74 -13.99
CA ASN A 42 -9.30 -7.36 -13.75
C ASN A 42 -8.28 -6.29 -14.15
N GLY A 43 -7.17 -6.69 -14.80
CA GLY A 43 -6.12 -5.80 -15.28
C GLY A 43 -5.10 -5.37 -14.22
N ILE A 44 -5.11 -5.96 -13.02
CA ILE A 44 -4.12 -5.65 -11.99
C ILE A 44 -2.81 -6.35 -12.34
N ASN A 45 -1.74 -5.58 -12.54
CA ASN A 45 -0.41 -6.12 -12.87
C ASN A 45 0.66 -5.85 -11.80
N CYS A 46 0.28 -5.21 -10.70
CA CYS A 46 1.19 -4.84 -9.63
C CYS A 46 0.82 -5.57 -8.34
N PHE A 47 1.78 -6.29 -7.77
CA PHE A 47 1.59 -7.14 -6.60
C PHE A 47 2.68 -6.89 -5.56
N GLU A 48 2.30 -6.91 -4.29
CA GLU A 48 3.26 -6.96 -3.18
C GLU A 48 2.98 -8.19 -2.31
N ILE A 49 4.02 -8.99 -2.08
CA ILE A 49 3.96 -10.13 -1.16
C ILE A 49 4.44 -9.66 0.20
N THR A 50 3.55 -9.72 1.18
CA THR A 50 3.87 -9.48 2.61
C THR A 50 3.76 -10.76 3.44
N GLY A 51 3.03 -11.76 2.93
CA GLY A 51 2.92 -13.07 3.55
C GLY A 51 4.22 -13.87 3.49
N ARG A 52 4.38 -14.77 4.46
CA ARG A 52 5.58 -15.59 4.65
C ARG A 52 5.34 -17.08 4.46
N SER A 53 4.08 -17.51 4.43
CA SER A 53 3.74 -18.93 4.30
C SER A 53 4.40 -19.55 3.07
N PRO A 54 4.95 -20.77 3.16
CA PRO A 54 5.52 -21.42 1.98
C PRO A 54 4.55 -21.51 0.80
N LEU A 55 3.24 -21.62 1.10
CA LEU A 55 2.16 -21.72 0.13
C LEU A 55 1.98 -20.45 -0.71
N ILE A 56 2.17 -19.26 -0.12
CA ILE A 56 2.04 -17.99 -0.88
C ILE A 56 3.15 -17.89 -1.92
N VAL A 57 4.37 -18.25 -1.53
CA VAL A 57 5.55 -18.21 -2.41
C VAL A 57 5.38 -19.22 -3.55
N GLU A 58 4.88 -20.41 -3.27
CA GLU A 58 4.63 -21.43 -4.28
C GLU A 58 3.51 -21.00 -5.26
N GLY A 59 2.39 -20.48 -4.76
CA GLY A 59 1.30 -20.01 -5.62
C GLY A 59 1.69 -18.81 -6.48
N VAL A 60 2.45 -17.86 -5.92
CA VAL A 60 3.04 -16.76 -6.69
C VAL A 60 3.99 -17.30 -7.77
N ALA A 61 4.86 -18.25 -7.43
CA ALA A 61 5.77 -18.83 -8.41
C ALA A 61 5.00 -19.47 -9.58
N ARG A 62 4.01 -20.33 -9.29
CA ARG A 62 3.16 -20.98 -10.30
C ARG A 62 2.45 -19.97 -11.20
N ALA A 63 1.77 -18.99 -10.62
CA ALA A 63 1.01 -17.99 -11.38
C ALA A 63 1.92 -17.18 -12.31
N ILE A 64 3.07 -16.74 -11.81
CA ILE A 64 3.98 -15.85 -12.55
C ILE A 64 4.78 -16.62 -13.61
N HIS A 65 5.07 -17.91 -13.41
CA HIS A 65 5.72 -18.76 -14.43
C HIS A 65 4.79 -19.04 -15.64
N ALA A 66 3.48 -18.95 -15.44
CA ALA A 66 2.49 -19.16 -16.50
C ALA A 66 2.31 -17.93 -17.42
N ILE A 67 2.94 -16.80 -17.12
CA ILE A 67 2.78 -15.55 -17.88
C ILE A 67 4.14 -14.94 -18.23
N GLU A 68 4.15 -13.98 -19.16
CA GLU A 68 5.38 -13.25 -19.47
C GLU A 68 5.79 -12.34 -18.30
N ARG A 69 6.99 -12.57 -17.76
CA ARG A 69 7.47 -11.94 -16.51
C ARG A 69 7.52 -10.40 -16.56
N ASN A 70 7.67 -9.81 -17.74
CA ASN A 70 7.70 -8.36 -17.97
C ASN A 70 6.32 -7.68 -17.94
N LEU A 71 5.22 -8.44 -17.94
CA LEU A 71 3.86 -7.88 -17.88
C LEU A 71 3.45 -7.48 -16.46
N VAL A 72 4.14 -8.00 -15.45
CA VAL A 72 3.82 -7.83 -14.03
C VAL A 72 4.97 -7.21 -13.25
N PHE A 73 4.61 -6.40 -12.27
CA PHE A 73 5.51 -5.85 -11.27
C PHE A 73 5.29 -6.57 -9.94
N LEU A 74 6.38 -7.09 -9.37
CA LEU A 74 6.34 -7.94 -8.19
C LEU A 74 7.31 -7.45 -7.11
N ALA A 75 6.74 -6.99 -5.99
CA ALA A 75 7.49 -6.53 -4.83
C ALA A 75 7.39 -7.53 -3.67
N TRP A 76 8.46 -7.65 -2.89
CA TRP A 76 8.43 -8.36 -1.59
C TRP A 76 8.69 -7.41 -0.45
N ARG A 77 7.82 -7.48 0.57
CA ARG A 77 8.03 -6.78 1.82
C ARG A 77 8.94 -7.57 2.74
N LEU A 78 10.02 -6.95 3.17
CA LEU A 78 11.05 -7.50 4.05
C LEU A 78 11.11 -6.73 5.36
N GLY A 79 11.68 -7.32 6.41
CA GLY A 79 11.83 -6.65 7.71
C GLY A 79 11.58 -7.55 8.91
N ALA A 80 11.31 -8.84 8.69
CA ALA A 80 11.50 -9.84 9.74
C ALA A 80 12.12 -11.11 9.15
N SER A 81 12.87 -11.79 10.00
CA SER A 81 13.57 -13.05 9.78
C SER A 81 12.98 -14.08 10.74
N HIS A 82 12.81 -15.33 10.30
CA HIS A 82 12.43 -16.43 11.18
C HIS A 82 13.63 -17.35 11.36
N PRO A 83 14.32 -17.32 12.52
CA PRO A 83 15.20 -18.43 12.87
C PRO A 83 14.37 -19.71 13.05
N LEU A 84 14.96 -20.86 12.72
CA LEU A 84 14.33 -22.20 12.68
C LEU A 84 13.59 -22.63 13.97
N SER A 85 13.71 -21.89 15.07
CA SER A 85 13.12 -22.21 16.37
C SER A 85 12.61 -20.99 17.17
N GLY A 86 12.23 -19.88 16.52
CA GLY A 86 11.90 -18.64 17.24
C GLY A 86 10.75 -17.80 16.68
N GLN A 87 10.33 -16.81 17.50
CA GLN A 87 9.46 -15.71 17.09
C GLN A 87 10.09 -14.94 15.93
N PRO A 88 9.29 -14.33 15.02
CA PRO A 88 9.83 -13.49 13.96
C PRO A 88 10.71 -12.39 14.57
N LEU A 89 11.98 -12.37 14.20
CA LEU A 89 12.94 -11.38 14.62
C LEU A 89 13.05 -10.31 13.54
N ARG A 90 12.76 -9.06 13.89
CA ARG A 90 13.02 -7.93 13.01
C ARG A 90 14.51 -7.85 12.70
N ASP A 91 14.86 -7.95 11.42
CA ASP A 91 16.26 -8.12 10.98
C ASP A 91 16.49 -7.42 9.65
N PHE A 92 17.24 -6.32 9.72
CA PHE A 92 17.72 -5.54 8.58
C PHE A 92 19.24 -5.63 8.43
N SER A 93 19.89 -6.60 9.09
CA SER A 93 21.33 -6.84 8.92
C SER A 93 21.65 -7.22 7.46
N PRO A 94 22.87 -6.95 6.99
CA PRO A 94 23.31 -7.40 5.66
C PRO A 94 23.08 -8.89 5.42
N GLU A 95 23.28 -9.72 6.44
CA GLU A 95 23.11 -11.17 6.40
C GLU A 95 21.63 -11.56 6.32
N GLY A 96 20.78 -10.92 7.15
CA GLY A 96 19.34 -11.14 7.12
C GLY A 96 18.71 -10.75 5.78
N LEU A 97 19.14 -9.61 5.21
CA LEU A 97 18.69 -9.17 3.89
C LEU A 97 19.15 -10.14 2.79
N GLN A 98 20.42 -10.58 2.81
CA GLN A 98 20.94 -11.59 1.89
C GLN A 98 20.13 -12.88 1.94
N HIS A 99 19.92 -13.39 3.15
CA HIS A 99 19.20 -14.64 3.38
C HIS A 99 17.77 -14.57 2.82
N ASN A 100 17.04 -13.49 3.12
CA ASN A 100 15.68 -13.31 2.61
C ASN A 100 15.62 -13.27 1.08
N VAL A 101 16.49 -12.47 0.44
CA VAL A 101 16.51 -12.34 -1.03
C VAL A 101 16.90 -13.66 -1.71
N GLU A 102 17.89 -14.38 -1.17
CA GLU A 102 18.27 -15.71 -1.66
C GLU A 102 17.16 -16.75 -1.49
N ALA A 103 16.51 -16.77 -0.33
CA ALA A 103 15.42 -17.69 -0.06
C ALA A 103 14.24 -17.46 -1.01
N ILE A 104 13.87 -16.21 -1.28
CA ILE A 104 12.79 -15.89 -2.23
C ILE A 104 13.17 -16.35 -3.63
N LEU A 105 14.34 -15.97 -4.14
CA LEU A 105 14.77 -16.31 -5.50
C LEU A 105 14.92 -17.83 -5.69
N SER A 106 15.50 -18.53 -4.72
CA SER A 106 15.67 -19.99 -4.75
C SER A 106 14.32 -20.72 -4.76
N ARG A 107 13.39 -20.30 -3.90
CA ARG A 107 12.08 -20.97 -3.77
C ARG A 107 11.13 -20.65 -4.93
N THR A 108 11.23 -19.45 -5.50
CA THR A 108 10.39 -19.04 -6.62
C THR A 108 10.95 -19.46 -7.97
N GLY A 109 12.26 -19.64 -8.10
CA GLY A 109 12.93 -19.85 -9.38
C GLY A 109 13.10 -18.58 -10.22
N PHE A 110 12.78 -17.39 -9.67
CA PHE A 110 12.95 -16.14 -10.40
C PHE A 110 14.43 -15.76 -10.52
N SER A 111 14.80 -15.18 -11.66
CA SER A 111 16.15 -14.64 -11.88
C SER A 111 16.38 -13.28 -11.19
N TYR A 112 15.30 -12.54 -10.90
CA TYR A 112 15.34 -11.23 -10.25
C TYR A 112 14.00 -10.92 -9.53
N LEU A 113 14.04 -9.97 -8.59
CA LEU A 113 12.85 -9.33 -7.99
C LEU A 113 12.69 -7.91 -8.56
N ASP A 114 11.47 -7.47 -8.86
CA ASP A 114 11.28 -6.08 -9.34
C ASP A 114 11.57 -5.09 -8.22
N ALA A 115 11.08 -5.38 -7.02
CA ALA A 115 11.38 -4.59 -5.85
C ALA A 115 11.48 -5.42 -4.57
N ILE A 116 12.25 -4.89 -3.62
CA ILE A 116 12.10 -5.22 -2.21
C ILE A 116 11.70 -3.95 -1.46
N ILE A 117 10.76 -4.07 -0.52
CA ILE A 117 10.24 -2.98 0.29
C ILE A 117 10.58 -3.28 1.75
N LEU A 118 11.33 -2.42 2.43
CA LEU A 118 11.63 -2.58 3.85
C LEU A 118 10.45 -2.11 4.70
N ASP A 119 9.99 -2.93 5.64
CA ASP A 119 8.80 -2.70 6.45
C ASP A 119 9.12 -1.83 7.67
N ASP A 120 8.88 -0.53 7.53
CA ASP A 120 8.94 0.50 8.55
C ASP A 120 10.25 0.55 9.36
N PRO A 121 11.44 0.41 8.74
CA PRO A 121 12.70 0.37 9.49
C PRO A 121 12.89 1.65 10.32
N LEU A 122 13.35 1.49 11.56
CA LEU A 122 13.76 2.61 12.40
C LEU A 122 15.14 3.11 11.95
N SER A 123 15.45 4.37 12.25
CA SER A 123 16.69 5.02 11.78
C SER A 123 17.94 4.26 12.24
N GLU A 124 17.90 3.70 13.44
CA GLU A 124 18.96 2.92 14.08
C GLU A 124 19.10 1.48 13.53
N GLU A 125 18.06 0.93 12.90
CA GLU A 125 18.08 -0.44 12.38
C GLU A 125 18.78 -0.55 11.02
N LEU A 126 18.84 0.57 10.28
CA LEU A 126 19.37 0.60 8.93
C LEU A 126 20.83 1.11 8.91
N SER A 127 21.76 0.22 9.26
CA SER A 127 23.19 0.54 9.24
C SER A 127 23.72 0.87 7.83
N GLY A 128 24.86 1.56 7.76
CA GLY A 128 25.56 1.81 6.49
C GLY A 128 25.95 0.54 5.74
N TYR A 129 26.22 -0.55 6.46
CA TYR A 129 26.49 -1.87 5.86
C TYR A 129 25.23 -2.48 5.23
N ALA A 130 24.07 -2.33 5.88
CA ALA A 130 22.79 -2.78 5.32
C ALA A 130 22.47 -2.01 4.03
N LEU A 131 22.66 -0.69 4.03
CA LEU A 131 22.54 0.14 2.82
C LEU A 131 23.51 -0.29 1.71
N GLY A 132 24.75 -0.63 2.06
CA GLY A 132 25.73 -1.20 1.12
C GLY A 132 25.22 -2.49 0.47
N ARG A 133 24.70 -3.43 1.28
CA ARG A 133 24.12 -4.68 0.78
C ARG A 133 22.96 -4.47 -0.17
N LEU A 134 22.07 -3.54 0.13
CA LEU A 134 20.94 -3.21 -0.74
C LEU A 134 21.42 -2.64 -2.09
N LYS A 135 22.47 -1.81 -2.08
CA LYS A 135 23.11 -1.31 -3.30
C LYS A 135 23.73 -2.46 -4.12
N ASP A 136 24.33 -3.46 -3.47
CA ASP A 136 24.88 -4.64 -4.15
C ASP A 136 23.78 -5.44 -4.88
N PHE A 137 22.60 -5.63 -4.27
CA PHE A 137 21.49 -6.30 -4.94
C PHE A 137 21.04 -5.58 -6.21
N ARG A 138 21.05 -4.24 -6.17
CA ARG A 138 20.75 -3.42 -7.33
C ARG A 138 21.82 -3.52 -8.41
N ALA A 139 23.09 -3.41 -8.02
CA ALA A 139 24.23 -3.48 -8.94
C ALA A 139 24.34 -4.84 -9.64
N THR A 140 24.00 -5.93 -8.95
CA THR A 140 24.02 -7.30 -9.50
C THR A 140 22.75 -7.65 -10.29
N GLY A 141 21.76 -6.76 -10.35
CA GLY A 141 20.49 -6.99 -11.05
C GLY A 141 19.56 -7.99 -10.38
N ARG A 142 19.90 -8.51 -9.19
CA ARG A 142 19.06 -9.44 -8.42
C ARG A 142 17.79 -8.78 -7.91
N VAL A 143 17.85 -7.48 -7.62
CA VAL A 143 16.72 -6.66 -7.22
C VAL A 143 16.76 -5.38 -8.04
N ARG A 144 15.70 -5.05 -8.77
CA ARG A 144 15.70 -3.88 -9.66
C ARG A 144 15.45 -2.56 -8.91
N ARG A 145 14.63 -2.60 -7.86
CA ARG A 145 14.21 -1.43 -7.07
C ARG A 145 14.28 -1.68 -5.58
N LEU A 146 14.63 -0.65 -4.84
CA LEU A 146 14.55 -0.66 -3.38
C LEU A 146 13.43 0.27 -2.93
N GLY A 147 12.67 -0.13 -1.94
CA GLY A 147 11.68 0.74 -1.31
C GLY A 147 11.68 0.64 0.20
N VAL A 148 10.98 1.60 0.81
CA VAL A 148 10.66 1.64 2.23
C VAL A 148 9.16 1.82 2.38
N ALA A 149 8.56 1.10 3.30
CA ALA A 149 7.20 1.30 3.75
C ALA A 149 7.22 1.97 5.12
N GLY A 150 6.30 2.89 5.40
CA GLY A 150 6.15 3.45 6.74
C GLY A 150 5.42 4.78 6.77
N GLN A 151 5.26 5.30 7.98
CA GLN A 151 4.56 6.57 8.23
C GLN A 151 5.27 7.52 9.19
N ASP A 152 6.34 7.05 9.83
CA ASP A 152 7.04 7.79 10.88
C ASP A 152 8.08 8.78 10.32
N ASP A 153 8.65 9.60 11.20
CA ASP A 153 9.66 10.62 10.82
C ASP A 153 10.93 10.01 10.20
N ALA A 154 11.21 8.74 10.47
CA ALA A 154 12.29 8.00 9.83
C ALA A 154 12.12 7.95 8.29
N MET A 155 10.89 7.89 7.79
CA MET A 155 10.62 7.89 6.35
C MET A 155 11.06 9.20 5.69
N ASP A 156 10.90 10.33 6.39
CA ASP A 156 11.31 11.63 5.89
C ASP A 156 12.84 11.70 5.74
N ALA A 157 13.58 11.10 6.67
CA ALA A 157 15.02 10.93 6.53
C ALA A 157 15.37 10.04 5.32
N TYR A 158 14.72 8.88 5.16
CA TYR A 158 15.01 7.95 4.07
C TYR A 158 14.75 8.52 2.68
N ILE A 159 13.72 9.35 2.51
CA ILE A 159 13.47 10.09 1.27
C ILE A 159 14.70 10.91 0.87
N THR A 160 15.35 11.58 1.82
CA THR A 160 16.51 12.44 1.55
C THR A 160 17.82 11.69 1.28
N THR A 161 17.89 10.38 1.59
CA THR A 161 19.13 9.60 1.41
C THR A 161 19.47 9.29 -0.05
N GLY A 162 18.47 9.33 -0.94
CA GLY A 162 18.60 8.85 -2.32
C GLY A 162 18.85 7.34 -2.45
N ALA A 163 18.68 6.56 -1.37
CA ALA A 163 18.92 5.12 -1.37
C ALA A 163 17.74 4.31 -1.92
N PHE A 164 16.53 4.87 -1.94
CA PHE A 164 15.30 4.16 -2.27
C PHE A 164 14.64 4.75 -3.51
N ASP A 165 14.07 3.87 -4.34
CA ASP A 165 13.31 4.21 -5.54
C ASP A 165 11.80 4.30 -5.24
N ILE A 166 11.32 3.64 -4.18
CA ILE A 166 9.89 3.49 -3.86
C ILE A 166 9.62 3.89 -2.41
N LEU A 167 8.57 4.69 -2.20
CA LEU A 167 7.98 4.96 -0.88
C LEU A 167 6.59 4.34 -0.83
N CYS A 168 6.37 3.40 0.08
CA CYS A 168 5.03 2.94 0.45
C CYS A 168 4.59 3.72 1.70
N THR A 169 3.48 4.45 1.65
CA THR A 169 3.04 5.29 2.79
C THR A 169 1.51 5.36 2.86
N PRO A 170 0.90 5.51 4.05
CA PRO A 170 -0.55 5.50 4.15
C PRO A 170 -1.11 6.79 3.55
N PHE A 171 -2.16 6.64 2.74
CA PHE A 171 -2.84 7.78 2.15
C PHE A 171 -4.35 7.54 2.05
N SER A 172 -5.12 8.38 2.71
CA SER A 172 -6.58 8.32 2.75
C SER A 172 -7.18 9.71 2.83
N LEU A 173 -8.52 9.78 2.81
CA LEU A 173 -9.27 11.03 2.94
C LEU A 173 -9.02 11.79 4.26
N ILE A 174 -8.49 11.11 5.29
CA ILE A 174 -8.14 11.73 6.58
C ILE A 174 -6.65 12.06 6.71
N SER A 175 -5.81 11.72 5.73
CA SER A 175 -4.40 12.12 5.73
C SER A 175 -4.33 13.62 5.97
N GLY A 176 -3.33 14.07 6.72
CA GLY A 176 -3.13 15.46 7.11
C GLY A 176 -2.12 16.20 6.24
N TRP A 177 -1.61 17.31 6.76
CA TRP A 177 -0.57 18.10 6.10
C TRP A 177 0.75 17.33 6.00
N LYS A 178 1.14 16.61 7.05
CA LYS A 178 2.44 15.93 7.15
C LYS A 178 2.58 14.83 6.10
N GLU A 179 1.55 14.00 5.95
CA GLU A 179 1.51 12.92 4.95
C GLU A 179 1.58 13.48 3.53
N ARG A 180 0.85 14.57 3.25
CA ARG A 180 0.92 15.23 1.93
C ARG A 180 2.26 15.91 1.66
N LEU A 181 2.89 16.47 2.68
CA LEU A 181 4.23 17.03 2.56
C LEU A 181 5.26 15.94 2.26
N ARG A 182 5.13 14.77 2.89
CA ARG A 182 5.95 13.59 2.58
C ARG A 182 5.79 13.14 1.13
N LEU A 183 4.56 13.10 0.61
CA LEU A 183 4.34 12.77 -0.81
C LEU A 183 5.08 13.75 -1.72
N LYS A 184 4.97 15.05 -1.45
CA LYS A 184 5.70 16.09 -2.22
C LYS A 184 7.21 15.93 -2.14
N ALA A 185 7.75 15.61 -0.97
CA ALA A 185 9.17 15.38 -0.78
C ALA A 185 9.67 14.15 -1.56
N ALA A 186 8.92 13.05 -1.53
CA ALA A 186 9.24 11.84 -2.29
C ALA A 186 9.18 12.08 -3.81
N THR A 187 8.14 12.77 -4.30
CA THR A 187 8.04 13.16 -5.71
C THR A 187 9.21 14.03 -6.14
N ALA A 188 9.66 14.96 -5.30
CA ALA A 188 10.82 15.81 -5.59
C ALA A 188 12.16 15.05 -5.63
N GLN A 189 12.20 13.81 -5.14
CA GLN A 189 13.35 12.90 -5.21
C GLN A 189 13.15 11.80 -6.28
N ASP A 190 12.21 11.99 -7.20
CA ASP A 190 11.87 11.04 -8.27
C ASP A 190 11.47 9.62 -7.77
N MET A 191 11.05 9.52 -6.50
CA MET A 191 10.57 8.26 -5.94
C MET A 191 9.18 7.92 -6.47
N ALA A 192 8.96 6.65 -6.78
CA ALA A 192 7.61 6.15 -7.00
C ALA A 192 6.88 6.01 -5.66
N ILE A 193 5.62 6.45 -5.59
CA ILE A 193 4.85 6.40 -4.35
C ILE A 193 3.72 5.38 -4.48
N ILE A 194 3.66 4.46 -3.52
CA ILE A 194 2.59 3.48 -3.39
C ILE A 194 1.77 3.81 -2.15
N GLY A 195 0.49 4.10 -2.35
CA GLY A 195 -0.44 4.38 -1.25
C GLY A 195 -0.95 3.10 -0.62
N TYR A 196 -1.05 3.02 0.71
CA TYR A 196 -1.79 1.98 1.40
C TYR A 196 -2.74 2.57 2.45
N ASP A 197 -3.50 1.73 3.14
CA ASP A 197 -4.48 2.16 4.15
C ASP A 197 -5.46 3.24 3.64
N PHE A 198 -5.90 3.09 2.39
CA PHE A 198 -6.84 4.04 1.78
C PHE A 198 -8.19 4.07 2.51
N HIS A 199 -8.55 2.96 3.17
CA HIS A 199 -9.77 2.80 3.97
C HIS A 199 -9.43 2.54 5.44
N PRO A 200 -9.15 3.61 6.22
CA PRO A 200 -8.72 3.50 7.60
C PRO A 200 -9.68 2.72 8.50
N ASP A 201 -9.11 2.01 9.48
CA ASP A 201 -9.81 1.19 10.49
C ASP A 201 -11.03 1.88 11.11
N ARG A 202 -10.94 3.19 11.37
CA ARG A 202 -12.05 3.96 11.96
C ARG A 202 -13.32 3.88 11.12
N PHE A 203 -13.23 3.83 9.79
CA PHE A 203 -14.39 3.75 8.91
C PHE A 203 -14.88 2.32 8.73
N GLN A 204 -13.97 1.34 8.79
CA GLN A 204 -14.33 -0.08 8.83
C GLN A 204 -15.19 -0.42 10.07
N ARG A 205 -14.97 0.27 11.19
CA ARG A 205 -15.70 0.08 12.47
C ARG A 205 -16.91 1.01 12.65
N GLY A 206 -17.38 1.68 11.60
CA GLY A 206 -18.56 2.57 11.66
C GLY A 206 -18.30 3.96 12.25
N GLY A 207 -17.04 4.39 12.37
CA GLY A 207 -16.64 5.72 12.83
C GLY A 207 -16.87 6.86 11.82
N ALA A 208 -17.62 6.58 10.75
CA ALA A 208 -18.16 7.57 9.82
C ALA A 208 -19.50 8.15 10.29
N ALA A 209 -20.19 7.48 11.23
CA ALA A 209 -21.53 7.83 11.64
C ALA A 209 -21.64 9.27 12.19
N GLY A 210 -22.44 10.10 11.51
CA GLY A 210 -22.89 11.40 12.01
C GLY A 210 -24.24 11.29 12.74
N PRO A 211 -24.72 12.38 13.36
CA PRO A 211 -26.01 12.39 14.06
C PRO A 211 -27.16 11.89 13.15
N LYS A 212 -28.10 11.15 13.76
CA LYS A 212 -29.27 10.57 13.07
C LYS A 212 -30.13 11.65 12.41
N PRO A 213 -30.73 11.41 11.23
CA PRO A 213 -31.65 12.36 10.61
C PRO A 213 -32.87 12.54 11.53
N GLY A 214 -33.18 13.79 11.89
CA GLY A 214 -34.26 14.12 12.84
C GLY A 214 -34.03 15.41 13.64
N ALA A 215 -32.82 15.99 13.61
CA ALA A 215 -32.59 17.32 14.15
C ALA A 215 -33.01 18.39 13.13
N ALA A 216 -33.67 19.45 13.59
CA ALA A 216 -34.23 20.56 12.83
C ALA A 216 -33.22 21.40 11.99
N ASN A 217 -32.00 20.90 11.77
CA ASN A 217 -30.94 21.57 11.03
C ASN A 217 -30.45 20.69 9.87
N PRO A 218 -30.63 21.11 8.61
CA PRO A 218 -30.08 20.44 7.41
C PRO A 218 -28.55 20.28 7.44
N LEU A 219 -27.86 21.04 8.29
CA LEU A 219 -26.40 20.98 8.50
C LEU A 219 -26.00 20.08 9.68
N ALA A 220 -26.94 19.35 10.30
CA ALA A 220 -26.61 18.38 11.34
C ALA A 220 -25.75 17.24 10.75
N GLY A 221 -24.44 17.30 11.00
CA GLY A 221 -23.43 16.41 10.43
C GLY A 221 -22.58 17.03 9.31
N ALA A 222 -22.80 18.30 8.96
CA ALA A 222 -21.85 19.06 8.15
C ALA A 222 -20.51 19.12 8.92
N GLY A 223 -19.43 18.69 8.26
CA GLY A 223 -18.12 18.52 8.90
C GLY A 223 -17.84 17.13 9.48
N THR A 224 -18.73 16.15 9.27
CA THR A 224 -18.50 14.74 9.61
C THR A 224 -18.33 13.89 8.35
N TYR A 225 -17.84 12.66 8.52
CA TYR A 225 -17.69 11.69 7.43
C TYR A 225 -18.97 10.89 7.13
N ALA A 226 -20.14 11.35 7.59
CA ALA A 226 -21.42 10.63 7.45
C ALA A 226 -21.85 10.39 5.99
N PHE A 227 -21.33 11.16 5.04
CA PHE A 227 -21.59 10.95 3.62
C PHE A 227 -21.07 9.59 3.11
N LEU A 228 -20.06 9.00 3.77
CA LEU A 228 -19.52 7.68 3.42
C LEU A 228 -20.58 6.56 3.49
N GLU A 229 -21.58 6.71 4.36
CA GLU A 229 -22.67 5.74 4.52
C GLU A 229 -23.95 6.13 3.76
N ARG A 230 -24.06 7.41 3.36
CA ARG A 230 -25.30 7.99 2.82
C ARG A 230 -25.29 8.17 1.30
N THR A 231 -24.14 7.99 0.66
CA THR A 231 -24.01 8.20 -0.80
C THR A 231 -24.64 7.01 -1.56
N PRO A 232 -25.75 7.21 -2.29
CA PRO A 232 -26.43 6.10 -2.96
C PRO A 232 -25.54 5.43 -4.02
N GLY A 233 -25.52 4.10 -4.03
CA GLY A 233 -24.75 3.31 -5.00
C GLY A 233 -23.24 3.24 -4.73
N TRP A 234 -22.78 3.79 -3.60
CA TRP A 234 -21.37 3.79 -3.21
C TRP A 234 -21.18 3.23 -1.81
N SER A 235 -20.20 2.34 -1.64
CA SER A 235 -19.73 1.95 -0.33
C SER A 235 -18.72 2.97 0.20
N ALA A 236 -18.57 3.04 1.52
CA ALA A 236 -17.52 3.84 2.15
C ALA A 236 -16.13 3.49 1.60
N GLU A 237 -15.82 2.19 1.47
CA GLU A 237 -14.56 1.70 0.90
C GLU A 237 -14.34 2.19 -0.54
N ALA A 238 -15.38 2.16 -1.38
CA ALA A 238 -15.29 2.65 -2.76
C ALA A 238 -15.06 4.16 -2.82
N ILE A 239 -15.69 4.95 -1.94
CA ILE A 239 -15.46 6.40 -1.86
C ILE A 239 -14.03 6.69 -1.41
N CYS A 240 -13.55 5.97 -0.38
CA CYS A 240 -12.17 6.08 0.11
C CYS A 240 -11.16 5.80 -0.99
N LEU A 241 -11.35 4.70 -1.74
CA LEU A 241 -10.48 4.32 -2.84
C LEU A 241 -10.54 5.34 -3.98
N CYS A 242 -11.74 5.77 -4.37
CA CYS A 242 -11.93 6.79 -5.39
C CYS A 242 -11.23 8.10 -5.03
N TYR A 243 -11.29 8.53 -3.77
CA TYR A 243 -10.53 9.69 -3.29
C TYR A 243 -9.02 9.48 -3.39
N ALA A 244 -8.50 8.36 -2.90
CA ALA A 244 -7.07 8.08 -2.98
C ALA A 244 -6.59 8.06 -4.44
N LEU A 245 -7.40 7.53 -5.37
CA LEU A 245 -7.11 7.52 -6.81
C LEU A 245 -7.03 8.92 -7.42
N THR A 246 -7.58 9.96 -6.79
CA THR A 246 -7.42 11.35 -7.28
C THR A 246 -6.05 11.96 -6.97
N GLU A 247 -5.26 11.38 -6.07
CA GLU A 247 -3.92 11.88 -5.76
C GLU A 247 -2.95 11.51 -6.90
N PRO A 248 -2.43 12.51 -7.64
CA PRO A 248 -1.57 12.26 -8.81
C PRO A 248 -0.18 11.75 -8.43
N SER A 249 0.28 12.02 -7.20
CA SER A 249 1.60 11.59 -6.73
C SER A 249 1.68 10.07 -6.54
N LEU A 250 0.54 9.38 -6.37
CA LEU A 250 0.49 7.93 -6.19
C LEU A 250 0.54 7.20 -7.54
N ALA A 251 1.51 6.30 -7.69
CA ALA A 251 1.61 5.40 -8.84
C ALA A 251 0.57 4.27 -8.76
N THR A 252 0.31 3.74 -7.57
CA THR A 252 -0.72 2.72 -7.32
C THR A 252 -1.20 2.78 -5.87
N ILE A 253 -2.39 2.24 -5.60
CA ILE A 253 -2.97 2.10 -4.27
C ILE A 253 -3.14 0.61 -3.95
N GLN A 254 -2.64 0.22 -2.78
CA GLN A 254 -2.72 -1.15 -2.29
C GLN A 254 -4.12 -1.50 -1.81
N ILE A 255 -4.65 -2.57 -2.38
CA ILE A 255 -5.83 -3.26 -1.87
C ILE A 255 -5.41 -4.56 -1.20
N VAL A 256 -6.06 -4.89 -0.08
CA VAL A 256 -5.81 -6.12 0.68
C VAL A 256 -7.12 -6.90 0.73
N THR A 257 -7.18 -8.03 0.03
CA THR A 257 -8.32 -8.93 0.11
C THR A 257 -7.93 -10.33 -0.35
N ASP A 258 -8.55 -11.34 0.25
CA ASP A 258 -8.44 -12.72 -0.16
C ASP A 258 -9.67 -13.19 -0.95
N ARG A 259 -10.55 -12.28 -1.40
CA ARG A 259 -11.75 -12.63 -2.17
C ARG A 259 -11.73 -12.09 -3.61
N PRO A 260 -11.91 -12.95 -4.64
CA PRO A 260 -11.94 -12.52 -6.04
C PRO A 260 -13.04 -11.50 -6.37
N ASP A 261 -14.21 -11.64 -5.76
CA ASP A 261 -15.34 -10.73 -6.00
C ASP A 261 -15.06 -9.31 -5.47
N LYS A 262 -14.34 -9.19 -4.35
CA LYS A 262 -13.86 -7.90 -3.84
C LYS A 262 -12.80 -7.28 -4.74
N ILE A 263 -11.90 -8.08 -5.32
CA ILE A 263 -10.93 -7.60 -6.32
C ILE A 263 -11.68 -6.96 -7.49
N ALA A 264 -12.66 -7.65 -8.06
CA ALA A 264 -13.45 -7.12 -9.17
C ALA A 264 -14.20 -5.84 -8.79
N ALA A 265 -14.81 -5.80 -7.59
CA ALA A 265 -15.50 -4.61 -7.10
C ALA A 265 -14.58 -3.40 -6.94
N LEU A 266 -13.36 -3.58 -6.38
CA LEU A 266 -12.38 -2.51 -6.19
C LEU A 266 -11.74 -2.08 -7.51
N ALA A 267 -11.44 -3.02 -8.42
CA ALA A 267 -10.95 -2.71 -9.76
C ALA A 267 -11.97 -1.88 -10.55
N ALA A 268 -13.27 -2.15 -10.41
CA ALA A 268 -14.33 -1.37 -11.04
C ALA A 268 -14.40 0.09 -10.52
N VAL A 269 -13.91 0.39 -9.32
CA VAL A 269 -13.84 1.78 -8.80
C VAL A 269 -12.89 2.64 -9.63
N VAL A 270 -11.84 2.05 -10.21
CA VAL A 270 -10.84 2.77 -11.02
C VAL A 270 -11.45 3.46 -12.24
N GLU A 271 -12.56 2.92 -12.76
CA GLU A 271 -13.26 3.48 -13.92
C GLU A 271 -14.47 4.35 -13.55
N LYS A 272 -14.72 4.57 -12.25
CA LYS A 272 -15.80 5.42 -11.77
C LYS A 272 -15.26 6.80 -11.41
N ASP A 273 -16.03 7.81 -11.78
CA ASP A 273 -15.80 9.17 -11.28
C ASP A 273 -16.46 9.34 -9.91
N MET A 274 -15.82 10.16 -9.06
CA MET A 274 -16.33 10.48 -7.74
C MET A 274 -17.72 11.14 -7.86
N PRO A 275 -18.70 10.77 -7.01
CA PRO A 275 -20.03 11.37 -7.08
C PRO A 275 -20.01 12.89 -6.89
N PRO A 276 -20.88 13.63 -7.59
CA PRO A 276 -21.01 15.07 -7.41
C PRO A 276 -21.21 15.45 -5.94
N GLY A 277 -20.47 16.44 -5.46
CA GLY A 277 -20.58 16.93 -4.08
C GLY A 277 -19.78 16.14 -3.04
N VAL A 278 -19.40 14.88 -3.28
CA VAL A 278 -18.58 14.10 -2.33
C VAL A 278 -17.20 14.73 -2.15
N ALA A 279 -16.57 15.21 -3.23
CA ALA A 279 -15.30 15.94 -3.15
C ALA A 279 -15.39 17.17 -2.23
N ALA A 280 -16.48 17.95 -2.34
CA ALA A 280 -16.72 19.10 -1.48
C ALA A 280 -16.98 18.68 -0.02
N GLN A 281 -17.73 17.60 0.20
CA GLN A 281 -17.98 17.06 1.54
C GLN A 281 -16.70 16.56 2.22
N ILE A 282 -15.78 15.93 1.47
CA ILE A 282 -14.47 15.53 1.98
C ILE A 282 -13.69 16.76 2.47
N GLU A 283 -13.62 17.83 1.66
CA GLU A 283 -12.93 19.05 2.07
C GLU A 283 -13.59 19.70 3.30
N MET A 284 -14.92 19.80 3.32
CA MET A 284 -15.65 20.32 4.50
C MET A 284 -15.37 19.49 5.77
N ALA A 285 -15.31 18.17 5.66
CA ALA A 285 -15.02 17.28 6.78
C ALA A 285 -13.55 17.42 7.27
N ARG A 286 -12.61 17.77 6.39
CA ARG A 286 -11.21 18.02 6.75
C ARG A 286 -11.00 19.36 7.47
N PHE A 287 -11.73 20.41 7.08
CA PHE A 287 -11.64 21.74 7.70
C PHE A 287 -12.47 21.89 8.97
N SER A 288 -13.47 21.03 9.16
CA SER A 288 -14.29 21.10 10.36
C SER A 288 -13.45 20.69 11.56
N PRO A 289 -13.39 21.52 12.62
CA PRO A 289 -12.66 21.16 13.81
C PRO A 289 -13.29 19.88 14.35
N ALA A 290 -12.58 18.76 14.22
CA ALA A 290 -12.90 17.55 14.96
C ALA A 290 -13.05 17.97 16.42
N GLY A 291 -14.23 17.73 17.01
CA GLY A 291 -14.59 18.24 18.32
C GLY A 291 -13.47 18.05 19.35
N GLY A 292 -12.99 19.18 19.89
CA GLY A 292 -12.33 19.30 21.19
C GLY A 292 -11.27 18.26 21.55
N ALA A 293 -10.06 18.40 21.01
CA ALA A 293 -8.88 18.28 21.87
C ALA A 293 -8.82 19.57 22.69
N GLY A 294 -9.26 19.49 23.95
CA GLY A 294 -9.47 20.63 24.83
C GLY A 294 -8.26 21.55 24.91
N GLY A 295 -8.43 22.76 24.38
CA GLY A 295 -7.70 23.92 24.87
C GLY A 295 -8.04 24.09 26.35
N GLN A 296 -7.20 23.53 27.22
CA GLN A 296 -7.09 24.04 28.58
C GLN A 296 -6.60 25.48 28.45
N ARG A 297 -7.56 26.40 28.54
CA ARG A 297 -7.30 27.80 28.89
C ARG A 297 -6.47 27.78 30.17
N ARG A 298 -5.21 28.19 30.07
CA ARG A 298 -4.44 28.63 31.24
C ARG A 298 -5.20 29.82 31.83
N ALA A 299 -5.80 29.60 33.00
CA ALA A 299 -6.08 30.65 33.96
C ALA A 299 -4.89 30.70 34.92
#